data_AF-A0A916WJ33-F1
#
_entry.id   AF-A0A916WJ33-F1
#
_cell.length_a   1.000
_cell.length_b   1.000
_cell.length_c   1.000
_cell.angle_alpha   90.00
_cell.angle_beta   90.00
_cell.angle_gamma   90.00
#
_symmetry.space_group_name_H-M   'P 1'
#
loop_
_entity.id
_entity.type
_entity.pdbx_description
1 polymer ?
#
loop_
_entity_poly.entity_id
_entity_poly.type
_entity_poly.pdbx_seq_one_letter_code
_entity_poly.pdbx_strand_id
1 'polypeptide(L)'
;MRHCSKTGALVWNGSLQGPKATFGMRPRGGKPVVTDGPYAQAKEMVGGFFVIEAPSKEEAIRIASLHPAATLGEHIGWVIEVHPIGTCSVKK
;
A
#
# COMPACT_ATOMS: atom_id res chain seq x y z
N MET A 1 -13.57 -1.50 -3.03
CA MET A 1 -12.84 -2.78 -3.24
C MET A 1 -13.72 -3.95 -3.66
N ARG A 2 -14.87 -4.24 -3.03
CA ARG A 2 -15.78 -5.31 -3.50
C ARG A 2 -16.19 -5.17 -4.98
N HIS A 3 -16.39 -3.94 -5.46
CA HIS A 3 -16.65 -3.67 -6.88
C HIS A 3 -15.44 -4.03 -7.76
N CYS A 4 -14.24 -3.54 -7.42
CA CYS A 4 -13.00 -3.84 -8.16
C CYS A 4 -12.63 -5.34 -8.16
N SER A 5 -12.99 -6.05 -7.10
CA SER A 5 -12.87 -7.52 -7.03
C SER A 5 -13.76 -8.23 -8.04
N LYS A 6 -14.96 -7.69 -8.33
CA LYS A 6 -15.88 -8.26 -9.32
C LYS A 6 -15.49 -7.94 -10.76
N THR A 7 -14.83 -6.81 -10.99
CA THR A 7 -14.37 -6.41 -12.34
C THR A 7 -13.03 -7.06 -12.75
N GLY A 8 -12.39 -7.81 -11.85
CA GLY A 8 -11.06 -8.40 -12.08
C GLY A 8 -9.91 -7.40 -11.98
N ALA A 9 -10.19 -6.12 -11.76
CA ALA A 9 -9.17 -5.08 -11.66
C ALA A 9 -8.36 -5.15 -10.36
N LEU A 10 -8.86 -5.83 -9.32
CA LEU A 10 -8.19 -5.98 -8.04
C LEU A 10 -7.29 -7.23 -8.02
N VAL A 11 -5.98 -7.00 -7.98
CA VAL A 11 -4.98 -8.08 -7.85
C VAL A 11 -4.83 -8.50 -6.39
N TRP A 12 -4.72 -7.52 -5.48
CA TRP A 12 -4.51 -7.79 -4.06
C TRP A 12 -5.00 -6.63 -3.18
N ASN A 13 -5.37 -6.91 -1.94
CA ASN A 13 -5.61 -5.89 -0.93
C ASN A 13 -5.38 -6.44 0.48
N GLY A 14 -5.00 -5.55 1.41
CA GLY A 14 -4.87 -5.91 2.80
C GLY A 14 -4.70 -4.68 3.70
N SER A 15 -5.22 -4.80 4.92
CA SER A 15 -4.93 -3.87 6.01
C SER A 15 -3.63 -4.28 6.69
N LEU A 16 -2.79 -3.28 6.98
CA LEU A 16 -1.58 -3.46 7.76
C LEU A 16 -1.92 -3.42 9.25
N GLN A 17 -1.21 -4.21 10.03
CA GLN A 17 -1.35 -4.18 11.48
C GLN A 17 -0.70 -2.92 12.05
N GLY A 18 -1.13 -2.52 13.25
CA GLY A 18 -0.61 -1.33 13.91
C GLY A 18 0.87 -1.41 14.29
N PRO A 19 1.52 -0.29 14.64
CA PRO A 19 2.96 -0.20 14.88
C PRO A 19 3.53 -1.20 15.88
N LYS A 20 2.73 -1.67 16.84
CA LYS A 20 3.13 -2.68 17.84
C LYS A 20 3.36 -4.07 17.25
N ALA A 21 2.69 -4.38 16.14
CA ALA A 21 2.84 -5.65 15.44
C ALA A 21 3.83 -5.55 14.25
N THR A 22 4.33 -4.35 13.97
CA THR A 22 5.26 -4.07 12.88
C THR A 22 6.69 -4.14 13.38
N PHE A 23 7.59 -4.69 12.57
CA PHE A 23 9.03 -4.72 12.83
C PHE A 23 9.80 -4.35 11.56
N GLY A 24 10.93 -3.69 11.73
CA GLY A 24 11.86 -3.35 10.66
C GLY A 24 12.96 -4.41 10.51
N MET A 25 13.50 -4.56 9.31
CA MET A 25 14.67 -5.40 9.05
C MET A 25 15.63 -4.65 8.12
N ARG A 26 16.92 -4.62 8.46
CA ARG A 26 17.96 -4.00 7.62
C ARG A 26 19.28 -4.77 7.69
N PRO A 27 20.12 -4.75 6.64
CA PRO A 27 21.46 -5.31 6.71
C PRO A 27 22.36 -4.43 7.61
N ARG A 28 23.16 -5.07 8.46
CA ARG A 28 24.25 -4.43 9.21
C ARG A 28 25.38 -5.45 9.38
N GLY A 29 26.58 -5.11 8.92
CA GLY A 29 27.74 -6.02 9.01
C GLY A 29 27.53 -7.35 8.28
N GLY A 30 26.86 -7.34 7.13
CA GLY A 30 26.59 -8.54 6.33
C GLY A 30 25.49 -9.45 6.89
N LYS A 31 24.77 -9.04 7.95
CA LYS A 31 23.69 -9.83 8.57
C LYS A 31 22.39 -9.04 8.66
N PRO A 32 21.22 -9.68 8.58
CA PRO A 32 19.94 -9.04 8.89
C PRO A 32 19.86 -8.66 10.37
N VAL A 33 19.45 -7.43 10.66
CA VAL A 33 19.15 -6.94 12.01
C VAL A 33 17.71 -6.49 12.05
N VAL A 34 16.96 -6.99 13.04
CA VAL A 34 15.54 -6.70 13.27
C VAL A 34 15.40 -5.61 14.33
N THR A 35 14.43 -4.71 14.15
CA THR A 35 14.09 -3.67 15.12
C THR A 35 12.58 -3.63 15.35
N ASP A 36 12.16 -3.32 16.57
CA ASP A 36 10.75 -3.13 16.88
C ASP A 36 10.20 -1.89 16.19
N GLY A 37 8.95 -1.99 15.74
CA GLY A 37 8.23 -0.90 15.11
C GLY A 37 8.54 -0.71 13.63
N PRO A 38 7.81 0.21 12.97
CA PRO A 38 8.03 0.56 11.58
C PRO A 38 9.37 1.26 11.37
N TYR A 39 9.92 1.12 10.15
CA TYR A 39 11.14 1.84 9.75
C TYR A 39 10.94 3.36 9.72
N ALA A 40 9.87 3.83 9.09
CA ALA A 40 9.60 5.25 8.95
C ALA A 40 8.95 5.79 10.23
N GLN A 41 9.56 6.82 10.81
CA GLN A 41 8.88 7.68 11.78
C GLN A 41 8.11 8.74 10.99
N ALA A 42 6.81 8.54 10.86
CA ALA A 42 5.94 9.42 10.11
C ALA A 42 4.79 9.92 10.99
N LYS A 43 4.33 11.14 10.70
CA LYS A 43 3.12 11.69 11.34
C LYS A 43 1.88 10.87 10.98
N GLU A 44 1.88 10.30 9.77
CA GLU A 44 0.80 9.50 9.22
C GLU A 44 1.35 8.13 8.83
N MET A 45 0.64 7.07 9.21
CA MET A 45 1.04 5.69 8.99
C MET A 45 0.22 5.06 7.87
N VAL A 46 0.85 4.25 7.04
CA VAL A 46 0.15 3.43 6.04
C VAL A 46 -0.65 2.35 6.76
N GLY A 47 -1.99 2.43 6.69
CA GLY A 47 -2.90 1.47 7.33
C GLY A 47 -3.28 0.29 6.43
N GLY A 48 -2.94 0.32 5.15
CA GLY A 48 -3.31 -0.72 4.19
C GLY A 48 -2.88 -0.35 2.78
N PHE A 49 -2.96 -1.32 1.88
CA PHE A 49 -2.72 -1.10 0.47
C PHE A 49 -3.62 -1.99 -0.39
N PHE A 50 -3.74 -1.62 -1.65
CA PHE A 50 -4.35 -2.43 -2.68
C PHE A 50 -3.55 -2.31 -3.97
N VAL A 51 -3.50 -3.41 -4.71
CA VAL A 51 -2.84 -3.52 -6.02
C VAL A 51 -3.93 -3.71 -7.06
N ILE A 52 -3.93 -2.86 -8.07
CA ILE A 52 -4.89 -2.90 -9.16
C ILE A 52 -4.17 -3.02 -10.50
N GLU A 53 -4.82 -3.66 -11.46
CA GLU A 53 -4.46 -3.57 -12.86
C GLU A 53 -5.30 -2.48 -13.52
N ALA A 54 -4.62 -1.56 -14.20
CA ALA A 54 -5.25 -0.48 -14.94
C ALA A 54 -4.47 -0.25 -16.26
N PRO A 55 -5.17 -0.07 -17.39
CA PRO A 55 -4.55 0.18 -18.70
C PRO A 55 -3.92 1.57 -18.83
N SER A 56 -4.23 2.50 -17.93
CA SER A 56 -3.64 3.84 -17.92
C SER A 56 -3.64 4.47 -16.53
N LYS A 57 -2.94 5.60 -16.38
CA LYS A 57 -2.91 6.40 -15.15
C LYS A 57 -4.30 6.92 -14.78
N GLU A 58 -5.06 7.37 -15.76
CA GLU A 58 -6.41 7.91 -15.60
C GLU A 58 -7.35 6.83 -15.06
N GLU A 59 -7.24 5.61 -15.59
CA GLU A 59 -8.02 4.48 -15.13
C GLU A 59 -7.60 4.02 -13.73
N ALA A 60 -6.30 4.08 -13.41
CA ALA A 60 -5.82 3.82 -12.04
C ALA A 60 -6.39 4.83 -11.03
N ILE A 61 -6.43 6.12 -11.39
CA ILE A 61 -7.03 7.18 -10.57
C ILE A 61 -8.53 6.93 -10.41
N ARG A 62 -9.24 6.59 -11.49
CA ARG A 62 -10.68 6.29 -11.47
C ARG A 62 -10.98 5.11 -10.55
N ILE A 63 -10.17 4.06 -10.58
CA ILE A 63 -10.37 2.88 -9.72
C ILE A 63 -10.03 3.23 -8.26
N ALA A 64 -8.93 3.96 -8.01
CA ALA A 64 -8.51 4.35 -6.66
C ALA A 64 -9.52 5.29 -5.99
N SER A 65 -10.17 6.19 -6.75
CA SER A 65 -11.18 7.11 -6.21
C SER A 65 -12.45 6.42 -5.70
N LEU A 66 -12.69 5.17 -6.08
CA LEU A 66 -13.79 4.35 -5.57
C LEU A 66 -13.49 3.73 -4.19
N HIS A 67 -12.29 3.89 -3.66
CA HIS A 67 -11.93 3.40 -2.34
C HIS A 67 -12.47 4.35 -1.24
N PRO A 68 -12.99 3.85 -0.10
CA PRO A 68 -13.52 4.70 0.96
C PRO A 68 -12.54 5.75 1.48
N ALA A 69 -11.24 5.46 1.48
CA ALA A 69 -10.21 6.44 1.87
C ALA A 69 -10.12 7.65 0.91
N ALA A 70 -10.59 7.54 -0.34
CA ALA A 70 -10.66 8.67 -1.27
C ALA A 70 -11.98 9.47 -1.15
N THR A 71 -13.03 8.88 -0.57
CA THR A 71 -14.35 9.54 -0.44
C THR A 71 -14.63 10.04 0.97
N LEU A 72 -14.22 9.29 2.00
CA LEU A 72 -14.35 9.66 3.40
C LEU A 72 -13.10 10.37 3.94
N GLY A 73 -12.01 10.38 3.17
CA GLY A 73 -10.70 10.87 3.57
C GLY A 73 -10.70 12.28 4.15
N GLU A 74 -11.52 13.18 3.58
CA GLU A 74 -11.66 14.56 4.07
C GLU A 74 -12.13 14.64 5.53
N HIS A 75 -13.03 13.75 5.95
CA HIS A 75 -13.59 13.77 7.31
C HIS A 75 -12.75 13.00 8.33
N ILE A 76 -11.96 12.02 7.89
CA ILE A 76 -11.22 11.10 8.77
C ILE A 76 -9.69 11.21 8.64
N GLY A 77 -9.20 12.11 7.79
CA GLY A 77 -7.78 12.36 7.55
C GLY A 77 -7.06 11.22 6.81
N TRP A 78 -7.76 10.47 5.96
CA TRP A 78 -7.14 9.42 5.15
C TRP A 78 -6.77 9.93 3.77
N VAL A 79 -5.67 9.41 3.24
CA VAL A 79 -5.14 9.73 1.91
C VAL A 79 -4.81 8.43 1.19
N ILE A 80 -4.96 8.42 -0.13
CA ILE A 80 -4.46 7.34 -1.00
C ILE A 80 -3.33 7.89 -1.85
N GLU A 81 -2.17 7.28 -1.75
CA GLU A 81 -1.07 7.47 -2.68
C GLU A 81 -1.13 6.40 -3.78
N VAL A 82 -1.07 6.83 -5.05
CA VAL A 82 -1.09 5.91 -6.20
C VAL A 82 0.33 5.79 -6.75
N HIS A 83 0.93 4.63 -6.57
CA HIS A 83 2.30 4.32 -7.00
C HIS A 83 2.28 3.35 -8.19
N PRO A 84 2.82 3.72 -9.37
CA PRO A 84 3.03 2.77 -10.46
C PRO A 84 4.02 1.67 -10.04
N ILE A 85 3.65 0.40 -10.23
CA ILE A 85 4.52 -0.74 -9.92
C ILE A 85 5.27 -1.15 -11.19
N GLY A 86 6.59 -0.92 -11.20
CA GLY A 86 7.49 -1.47 -12.20
C GLY A 86 7.90 -2.91 -11.87
N THR A 87 8.26 -3.70 -12.87
CA THR A 87 8.84 -5.03 -12.66
C THR A 87 10.35 -4.92 -12.51
N CYS A 88 10.87 -5.25 -11.33
CA CYS A 88 12.29 -5.51 -11.15
C CYS A 88 12.52 -6.99 -11.51
N SER A 89 13.15 -7.27 -12.65
CA SER A 89 13.62 -8.63 -12.95
C SER A 89 14.75 -8.98 -12.00
N VAL A 90 14.43 -9.68 -10.91
CA VAL A 90 15.43 -10.39 -10.13
C VAL A 90 15.80 -11.61 -10.97
N LYS A 91 16.87 -11.49 -11.77
CA LYS A 91 17.50 -12.67 -12.36
C LYS A 91 17.91 -13.57 -11.19
N LYS A 92 17.40 -14.80 -11.19
CA LYS A 92 17.87 -15.85 -10.29
C LYS A 92 19.35 -16.13 -10.55
#